data_AF-K9WRS1-F1
#
_entry.id   AF-K9WRS1-F1
#
_cell.length_a   1.000
_cell.length_b   1.000
_cell.length_c   1.000
_cell.angle_alpha   90.00
_cell.angle_beta   90.00
_cell.angle_gamma   90.00
#
_symmetry.space_group_name_H-M   'P 1'
#
loop_
_entity.id
_entity.type
_entity.pdbx_description
1 polymer ?
#
loop_
_entity_poly.entity_id
_entity_poly.type
_entity_poly.pdbx_seq_one_letter_code
_entity_poly.pdbx_strand_id
1 'polypeptide(L)'
;MMRKWIVFRAEKRQPGWEERKYAHTGSLTKTLAEHYDCSDKPLPEPGYRPPEFIRVEQFAESQYPEAKTHYRQSDWEVTHVETYTPDIAVGMGFDMIVICYCNYSPINAPLQPMPERQVLLDSFGGDKETYERWLESEKETAKV
;
A
#
# COMPACT_ATOMS: atom_id res chain seq x y z
N MET A 1 5.12 -17.89 7.11
CA MET A 1 4.30 -16.74 6.67
C MET A 1 4.24 -16.76 5.17
N MET A 2 3.05 -16.77 4.56
CA MET A 2 2.90 -16.87 3.11
C MET A 2 3.02 -15.46 2.49
N ARG A 3 3.99 -15.29 1.60
CA ARG A 3 4.28 -14.04 0.90
C ARG A 3 3.40 -13.96 -0.34
N LYS A 4 2.64 -12.89 -0.49
CA LYS A 4 1.67 -12.73 -1.58
C LYS A 4 2.03 -11.49 -2.38
N TRP A 5 1.97 -11.59 -3.70
CA TRP A 5 2.00 -10.42 -4.58
C TRP A 5 0.58 -10.15 -5.06
N ILE A 6 -0.02 -9.07 -4.54
CA ILE A 6 -1.40 -8.68 -4.80
C ILE A 6 -1.40 -7.56 -5.84
N VAL A 7 -2.05 -7.80 -6.97
CA VAL A 7 -2.15 -6.87 -8.09
C VAL A 7 -3.61 -6.44 -8.24
N PHE A 8 -3.90 -5.17 -8.01
CA PHE A 8 -5.20 -4.57 -8.31
C PHE A 8 -5.22 -4.13 -9.76
N ARG A 9 -6.19 -4.61 -10.53
CA ARG A 9 -6.34 -4.30 -11.97
C ARG A 9 -7.71 -3.75 -12.25
N ALA A 10 -7.79 -2.69 -13.04
CA ALA A 10 -9.04 -2.23 -13.60
C ALA A 10 -9.57 -3.25 -14.62
N GLU A 11 -10.88 -3.49 -14.55
CA GLU A 11 -11.61 -4.26 -15.55
C GLU A 11 -11.53 -3.64 -16.96
N LYS A 12 -12.03 -4.36 -17.96
CA LYS A 12 -12.14 -3.80 -19.31
C LYS A 12 -13.07 -2.58 -19.32
N ARG A 13 -12.73 -1.57 -20.14
CA ARG A 13 -13.54 -0.36 -20.40
C ARG A 13 -13.85 0.48 -19.15
N GLN A 14 -12.99 0.42 -18.14
CA GLN A 14 -13.08 1.29 -16.98
C GLN A 14 -12.51 2.69 -17.27
N PRO A 15 -13.00 3.74 -16.59
CA PRO A 15 -12.55 5.11 -16.83
C PRO A 15 -11.07 5.33 -16.51
N GLY A 16 -10.51 6.40 -17.08
CA GLY A 16 -9.15 6.87 -16.81
C GLY A 16 -8.05 5.95 -17.33
N TRP A 17 -8.35 5.05 -18.28
CA TRP A 17 -7.35 4.13 -18.82
C TRP A 17 -6.33 4.86 -19.69
N GLU A 18 -6.71 5.96 -20.34
CA GLU A 18 -5.86 6.80 -21.19
C GLU A 18 -4.71 7.45 -20.40
N GLU A 19 -4.95 7.74 -19.12
CA GLU A 19 -3.98 8.36 -18.22
C GLU A 19 -3.26 7.34 -17.32
N ARG A 20 -3.74 6.08 -17.29
CA ARG A 20 -3.14 5.03 -16.48
C ARG A 20 -1.91 4.47 -17.20
N LYS A 21 -0.74 5.02 -16.89
CA LYS A 21 0.54 4.68 -17.53
C LYS A 21 1.56 4.17 -16.52
N TYR A 22 2.43 3.26 -16.97
CA TYR A 22 3.63 2.91 -16.21
C TYR A 22 4.59 4.09 -16.14
N ALA A 23 5.10 4.39 -14.94
CA ALA A 23 6.01 5.53 -14.74
C ALA A 23 7.30 5.44 -15.58
N HIS A 24 7.83 4.24 -15.79
CA HIS A 24 9.13 4.04 -16.45
C HIS A 24 9.06 4.05 -17.99
N THR A 25 7.93 3.68 -18.58
CA THR A 25 7.78 3.56 -20.05
C THR A 25 6.73 4.49 -20.65
N GLY A 26 5.80 5.02 -19.85
CA GLY A 26 4.63 5.74 -20.34
C GLY A 26 3.59 4.83 -21.02
N SER A 27 3.83 3.51 -21.07
CA SER A 27 2.90 2.54 -21.66
C SER A 27 1.63 2.43 -20.83
N LEU A 28 0.50 2.29 -21.51
CA LEU A 28 -0.80 2.11 -20.88
C LEU A 28 -0.84 0.82 -20.08
N THR A 29 -1.48 0.88 -18.92
CA THR A 29 -1.66 -0.27 -18.04
C THR A 29 -3.08 -0.36 -17.50
N LYS A 30 -3.44 -1.58 -17.10
CA LYS A 30 -4.64 -1.85 -16.30
C LYS A 30 -4.34 -1.92 -14.81
N THR A 31 -3.07 -1.95 -14.42
CA THR A 31 -2.66 -2.06 -13.02
C THR A 31 -2.97 -0.75 -12.28
N LEU A 32 -3.74 -0.86 -11.20
CA LEU A 32 -4.10 0.24 -10.31
C LEU A 32 -3.09 0.37 -9.16
N ALA A 33 -2.73 -0.76 -8.54
CA ALA A 33 -1.78 -0.83 -7.45
C ALA A 33 -1.19 -2.24 -7.35
N GLU A 34 0.00 -2.34 -6.74
CA GLU A 34 0.69 -3.59 -6.47
C GLU A 34 1.17 -3.61 -5.04
N HIS A 35 0.79 -4.62 -4.27
CA HIS A 35 1.19 -4.78 -2.88
C HIS A 35 1.95 -6.10 -2.71
N TYR A 36 3.10 -6.03 -2.06
CA TYR A 36 3.79 -7.21 -1.54
C TYR A 36 3.35 -7.40 -0.09
N ASP A 37 2.52 -8.42 0.14
CA ASP A 37 1.94 -8.73 1.44
C ASP A 37 2.63 -9.93 2.06
N CYS A 38 3.41 -9.68 3.10
CA CYS A 38 3.98 -10.71 3.96
C CYS A 38 3.15 -10.93 5.22
N SER A 39 1.97 -10.32 5.38
CA SER A 39 1.15 -10.45 6.60
C SER A 39 0.24 -11.69 6.59
N ASP A 40 -0.27 -12.06 7.76
CA ASP A 40 -1.28 -13.13 7.90
C ASP A 40 -2.70 -12.61 7.65
N LYS A 41 -2.86 -11.40 7.09
CA LYS A 41 -4.17 -10.84 6.75
C LYS A 41 -4.86 -11.67 5.67
N PRO A 42 -6.20 -11.75 5.69
CA PRO A 42 -6.95 -12.41 4.63
C PRO A 42 -6.70 -11.73 3.28
N LEU A 43 -6.90 -12.49 2.20
CA LEU A 43 -6.87 -11.93 0.85
C LEU A 43 -8.01 -10.92 0.66
N PRO A 44 -7.83 -9.92 -0.22
CA PRO A 44 -8.95 -9.09 -0.65
C PRO A 44 -10.07 -9.96 -1.23
N GLU A 45 -11.31 -9.59 -0.94
CA GLU A 45 -12.53 -10.22 -1.44
C GLU A 45 -13.36 -9.20 -2.24
N PRO A 46 -14.36 -9.64 -3.03
CA PRO A 46 -15.31 -8.71 -3.65
C PRO A 46 -15.92 -7.73 -2.64
N GLY A 47 -15.97 -6.45 -3.00
CA GLY A 47 -16.34 -5.33 -2.11
C GLY A 47 -15.15 -4.66 -1.43
N TYR A 48 -13.96 -5.28 -1.42
CA TYR A 48 -12.75 -4.62 -0.90
C TYR A 48 -12.35 -3.42 -1.75
N ARG A 49 -11.83 -2.37 -1.11
CA ARG A 49 -11.33 -1.16 -1.77
C ARG A 49 -9.89 -0.90 -1.31
N PRO A 50 -8.89 -0.98 -2.20
CA PRO A 50 -7.51 -0.71 -1.80
C PRO A 50 -7.38 0.74 -1.30
N PRO A 51 -6.47 1.02 -0.35
CA PRO A 51 -6.18 2.39 0.04
C PRO A 51 -5.49 3.14 -1.11
N GLU A 52 -5.88 4.40 -1.30
CA GLU A 52 -5.21 5.33 -2.19
C GLU A 52 -4.38 6.32 -1.37
N PHE A 53 -3.12 6.49 -1.75
CA PHE A 53 -2.16 7.34 -1.05
C PHE A 53 -2.01 8.68 -1.78
N ILE A 54 -2.36 9.76 -1.10
CA ILE A 54 -2.49 11.09 -1.69
C ILE A 54 -1.52 12.05 -1.02
N ARG A 55 -0.98 12.96 -1.82
CA ARG A 55 -0.17 14.07 -1.34
C ARG A 55 -1.06 15.32 -1.24
N VAL A 56 -1.19 15.83 -0.03
CA VAL A 56 -1.81 17.13 0.24
C VAL A 56 -0.68 18.12 0.49
N GLU A 57 -0.53 19.08 -0.43
CA GLU A 57 0.56 20.07 -0.47
C GLU A 57 0.77 20.81 0.86
N GLN A 58 -0.33 21.16 1.53
CA GLN A 58 -0.32 21.90 2.80
C GLN A 58 0.39 21.15 3.94
N PHE A 59 0.52 19.83 3.82
CA PHE A 59 1.15 18.96 4.83
C PHE A 59 2.45 18.35 4.32
N ALA A 60 2.94 18.74 3.14
CA ALA A 60 4.18 18.22 2.60
C ALA A 60 5.38 18.85 3.33
N GLU A 61 6.21 18.01 3.93
CA GLU A 61 7.45 18.47 4.57
C GLU A 61 8.51 18.80 3.50
N SER A 62 9.27 19.87 3.71
CA SER A 62 10.32 20.31 2.77
C SER A 62 11.42 19.25 2.57
N GLN A 63 11.70 18.45 3.61
CA GLN A 63 12.65 17.35 3.57
C GLN A 63 12.16 16.15 2.75
N TYR A 64 10.85 15.99 2.59
CA TYR A 64 10.23 14.89 1.84
C TYR A 64 9.17 15.45 0.88
N PRO A 65 9.58 16.23 -0.13
CA PRO A 65 8.66 16.97 -0.97
C PRO A 65 7.69 16.05 -1.71
N GLU A 66 8.08 14.80 -2.04
CA GLU A 66 7.24 13.84 -2.77
C GLU A 66 6.44 12.88 -1.87
N ALA A 67 6.51 13.03 -0.55
CA ALA A 67 5.84 12.13 0.38
C ALA A 67 4.31 12.19 0.23
N LYS A 68 3.68 11.02 0.38
CA LYS A 68 2.23 10.93 0.55
C LYS A 68 1.91 11.27 1.99
N THR A 69 0.99 12.21 2.19
CA THR A 69 0.66 12.75 3.52
C THR A 69 -0.66 12.22 4.04
N HIS A 70 -1.51 11.70 3.16
CA HIS A 70 -2.85 11.23 3.48
C HIS A 70 -3.17 9.94 2.73
N TYR A 71 -4.19 9.24 3.19
CA TYR A 71 -4.84 8.15 2.47
C TYR A 71 -6.34 8.26 2.53
N ARG A 72 -7.01 7.54 1.64
CA ARG A 72 -8.45 7.31 1.67
C ARG A 72 -8.76 5.93 1.11
N GLN A 73 -10.00 5.46 1.29
CA GLN A 73 -10.47 4.32 0.53
C GLN A 73 -10.60 4.70 -0.95
N SER A 74 -10.16 3.82 -1.83
CA SER A 74 -10.22 4.05 -3.27
C SER A 74 -11.65 4.00 -3.83
N ASP A 75 -11.85 4.75 -4.91
CA ASP A 75 -13.02 4.65 -5.79
C ASP A 75 -13.08 3.31 -6.55
N TRP A 76 -12.01 2.52 -6.52
CA TRP A 76 -11.96 1.19 -7.13
C TRP A 76 -12.41 0.13 -6.14
N GLU A 77 -13.40 -0.66 -6.54
CA GLU A 77 -13.93 -1.77 -5.75
C GLU A 77 -13.58 -3.10 -6.44
N VAL A 78 -13.04 -4.03 -5.66
CA VAL A 78 -12.78 -5.40 -6.11
C VAL A 78 -14.10 -6.08 -6.41
N THR A 79 -14.19 -6.70 -7.58
CA THR A 79 -15.37 -7.42 -8.06
C THR A 79 -15.09 -8.90 -8.28
N HIS A 80 -13.84 -9.25 -8.58
CA HIS A 80 -13.40 -10.62 -8.77
C HIS A 80 -11.93 -10.80 -8.36
N VAL A 81 -11.59 -12.00 -7.89
CA VAL A 81 -10.24 -12.32 -7.40
C VAL A 81 -9.80 -13.65 -7.97
N GLU A 82 -8.64 -13.65 -8.62
CA GLU A 82 -7.96 -14.85 -9.11
C GLU A 82 -6.68 -15.07 -8.30
N THR A 83 -6.39 -16.32 -7.94
CA THR A 83 -5.18 -16.70 -7.21
C THR A 83 -4.35 -17.68 -8.02
N TYR A 84 -3.05 -17.47 -8.07
CA TYR A 84 -2.10 -18.35 -8.72
C TYR A 84 -1.01 -18.73 -7.73
N THR A 85 -0.99 -20.00 -7.36
CA THR A 85 0.06 -20.59 -6.54
C THR A 85 0.89 -21.50 -7.45
N PRO A 86 2.21 -21.30 -7.53
CA PRO A 86 3.05 -22.19 -8.31
C PRO A 86 3.12 -23.58 -7.67
N ASP A 87 2.96 -24.63 -8.47
CA ASP A 87 3.01 -26.03 -7.99
C ASP A 87 4.42 -26.42 -7.50
N ILE A 88 5.44 -25.75 -8.03
CA ILE A 88 6.84 -25.94 -7.66
C ILE A 88 7.32 -24.63 -7.05
N ALA A 89 7.99 -24.70 -5.90
CA ALA A 89 8.68 -23.57 -5.31
C ALA A 89 9.84 -23.14 -6.22
N VAL A 90 9.52 -22.35 -7.25
CA VAL A 90 10.50 -21.54 -7.97
C VAL A 90 10.97 -20.49 -6.96
N GLY A 91 12.24 -20.09 -6.99
CA GLY A 91 12.82 -19.06 -6.11
C GLY A 91 12.25 -17.65 -6.34
N MET A 92 10.93 -17.54 -6.48
CA MET A 92 10.14 -16.34 -6.55
C MET A 92 10.11 -15.72 -5.15
N GLY A 93 10.27 -14.40 -5.07
CA GLY A 93 10.25 -13.66 -3.80
C GLY A 93 8.89 -13.68 -3.09
N PHE A 94 7.89 -14.35 -3.68
CA PHE A 94 6.54 -14.55 -3.18
C PHE A 94 6.10 -16.00 -3.41
N ASP A 95 5.16 -16.45 -2.60
CA ASP A 95 4.62 -17.81 -2.62
C ASP A 95 3.30 -17.89 -3.43
N MET A 96 2.63 -16.75 -3.68
CA MET A 96 1.35 -16.67 -4.39
C MET A 96 1.19 -15.33 -5.11
N ILE A 97 0.52 -15.33 -6.26
CA ILE A 97 0.03 -14.12 -6.94
C ILE A 97 -1.48 -14.03 -6.77
N VAL A 98 -1.98 -12.85 -6.45
CA VAL A 98 -3.40 -12.56 -6.29
C VAL A 98 -3.76 -11.42 -7.23
N ILE A 99 -4.67 -11.65 -8.17
CA ILE A 99 -5.14 -10.64 -9.11
C ILE A 99 -6.55 -10.21 -8.69
N CYS A 100 -6.69 -8.97 -8.25
CA CYS A 100 -7.97 -8.37 -7.88
C CYS A 100 -8.49 -7.50 -9.02
N TYR A 101 -9.54 -7.94 -9.71
CA TYR A 101 -10.22 -7.18 -10.76
C TYR A 101 -11.18 -6.18 -10.15
N CYS A 102 -11.06 -4.92 -10.56
CA CYS A 102 -11.74 -3.80 -9.94
C CYS A 102 -12.61 -3.04 -10.95
N ASN A 103 -13.80 -2.65 -10.50
CA ASN A 103 -14.64 -1.67 -11.19
C ASN A 103 -14.53 -0.30 -10.52
N TYR A 104 -14.68 0.75 -11.32
CA TYR A 104 -14.80 2.10 -10.79
C TYR A 104 -16.20 2.28 -10.19
N SER A 105 -16.25 2.53 -8.88
CA SER A 105 -17.46 2.70 -8.08
C SER A 105 -17.20 3.84 -7.08
N PRO A 106 -17.29 5.10 -7.53
CA PRO A 106 -16.79 6.24 -6.76
C PRO A 106 -17.52 6.43 -5.44
N ILE A 107 -16.77 6.80 -4.41
CA ILE A 107 -17.30 7.03 -3.06
C ILE A 107 -16.77 8.34 -2.49
N ASN A 108 -17.54 8.95 -1.59
CA ASN A 108 -17.08 10.10 -0.83
C ASN A 108 -16.27 9.64 0.41
N ALA A 109 -15.11 9.02 0.17
CA ALA A 109 -14.23 8.56 1.24
C ALA A 109 -13.48 9.76 1.87
N PRO A 110 -13.49 9.90 3.21
CA PRO A 110 -12.74 10.96 3.86
C PRO A 110 -11.23 10.76 3.70
N LEU A 111 -10.50 11.85 3.53
CA LEU A 111 -9.04 11.86 3.62
C LEU A 111 -8.63 11.71 5.08
N GLN A 112 -7.73 10.77 5.34
CA GLN A 112 -7.14 10.50 6.63
C GLN A 112 -5.63 10.82 6.58
N PRO A 113 -5.06 11.50 7.59
CA PRO A 113 -3.63 11.74 7.64
C PRO A 113 -2.88 10.40 7.73
N MET A 114 -1.69 10.32 7.12
CA MET A 114 -0.79 9.19 7.31
C MET A 114 -0.52 8.97 8.80
N PRO A 115 -0.51 7.73 9.29
CA PRO A 115 -0.08 7.46 10.65
C PRO A 115 1.38 7.85 10.82
N GLU A 116 1.73 8.33 12.01
CA GLU A 116 3.14 8.56 12.36
C GLU A 116 3.95 7.26 12.27
N ARG A 117 5.25 7.42 12.01
CA ARG A 117 6.16 6.29 11.91
C ARG A 117 6.19 5.54 13.23
N GLN A 118 5.80 4.28 13.20
CA GLN A 118 5.89 3.42 14.38
C GLN A 118 7.27 2.78 14.44
N VAL A 119 8.04 3.08 15.50
CA VAL A 119 9.29 2.40 15.82
C VAL A 119 9.00 1.47 17.01
N LEU A 120 9.24 0.18 16.81
CA LEU A 120 8.97 -0.85 17.82
C LEU A 120 10.29 -1.38 18.38
N LEU A 121 10.22 -2.11 19.49
CA LEU A 121 11.37 -2.80 20.06
C LEU A 121 12.08 -3.70 19.03
N ASP A 122 11.32 -4.35 18.15
CA ASP A 122 11.86 -5.19 17.08
C ASP A 122 12.71 -4.40 16.06
N SER A 123 12.49 -3.08 15.92
CA SER A 123 13.34 -2.21 15.10
C SER A 123 14.77 -2.12 15.64
N PHE A 124 14.99 -2.48 16.90
CA PHE A 124 16.28 -2.56 17.58
C PHE A 124 16.75 -4.01 17.77
N GLY A 125 16.18 -4.97 17.04
CA GLY A 125 16.55 -6.38 17.17
C GLY A 125 16.23 -6.98 18.54
N GLY A 126 15.26 -6.42 19.26
CA GLY A 126 14.91 -6.85 20.62
C GLY A 126 15.76 -6.21 21.73
N ASP A 127 16.70 -5.32 21.40
CA ASP A 127 17.50 -4.59 22.39
C ASP A 127 16.65 -3.51 23.09
N LYS A 128 16.19 -3.87 24.28
CA LYS A 128 15.33 -3.04 25.11
C LYS A 128 16.03 -1.78 25.61
N GLU A 129 17.31 -1.85 25.97
CA GLU A 129 18.05 -0.70 26.50
C GLU A 129 18.26 0.36 25.41
N THR A 130 18.55 -0.07 24.18
CA THR A 130 18.70 0.85 23.06
C THR A 130 17.36 1.45 22.64
N TYR A 131 16.28 0.67 22.63
CA TYR A 131 14.93 1.17 22.38
C TYR A 131 14.48 2.22 23.42
N GLU A 132 14.72 1.97 24.71
CA GLU A 132 14.36 2.91 25.78
C GLU A 132 15.16 4.21 25.70
N ARG A 133 16.45 4.16 25.37
CA ARG A 133 17.26 5.36 25.13
C ARG A 133 16.74 6.19 23.95
N TRP A 134 16.34 5.53 22.85
CA TRP A 134 15.75 6.23 21.72
C TRP A 134 14.44 6.91 22.10
N LEU A 135 13.53 6.22 22.80
CA LEU A 135 12.27 6.79 23.27
C LEU A 135 12.46 8.06 24.11
N GLU A 136 13.50 8.10 24.95
CA GLU A 136 13.79 9.29 25.76
C GLU A 136 14.31 10.45 24.90
N SER A 137 15.16 10.17 23.90
CA SER A 137 15.65 11.20 22.97
C SER A 137 14.55 11.83 22.10
N GLU A 138 13.51 11.07 21.73
CA GLU A 138 12.36 11.60 21.00
C GLU A 138 11.51 12.54 21.87
N LYS A 139 11.34 12.23 23.18
CA LYS A 139 10.62 13.10 24.12
C LYS A 139 11.34 14.43 24.35
N GLU A 140 12.67 14.43 24.34
CA GLU A 140 13.46 15.67 24.43
C GLU A 140 13.30 16.53 23.17
N THR A 141 13.28 15.88 22.00
CA THR A 141 13.12 16.56 20.70
C THR A 141 11.72 17.14 20.50
N ALA A 142 10.68 16.51 21.07
CA ALA A 142 9.30 16.97 21.00
C ALA A 142 8.97 18.18 21.91
N LYS A 143 9.88 18.60 22.79
CA LYS A 143 9.74 19.81 23.61
C LYS A 143 10.33 21.03 22.87
N VAL A 144 9.64 21.49 21.83
CA VAL A 144 9.91 22.78 21.15
C VAL A 144 8.62 23.56 21.04
#